data_AF-A0A7W9DV10-F1
#
_entry.id   AF-A0A7W9DV10-F1
#
_cell.length_a   1.000
_cell.length_b   1.000
_cell.length_c   1.000
_cell.angle_alpha   90.00
_cell.angle_beta   90.00
_cell.angle_gamma   90.00
#
_symmetry.space_group_name_H-M   'P 1'
#
loop_
_entity.id
_entity.type
_entity.pdbx_description
1 polymer ?
#
loop_
_entity_poly.entity_id
_entity_poly.type
_entity_poly.pdbx_seq_one_letter_code
_entity_poly.pdbx_strand_id
1 'polypeptide(L)'
;MAHRTWLGALAGAAIGAVAARAAYAAFTRRPPVGDEKTWTRTNHRGEPITLLEGPAFVAGAGAAAALAPGLPARVRAAAVVAGLGGGALGAYDDLGETGSSKGFKGHLTALARGEVTSGAVKILGIGAAGLAAAALLPGKPGSHGGAARLADTLIDGALIAGGANLANLFDLRPGRAVKAGLLAGGPLLAASLVKDAPVGAALAAVPLGAGVALLPEDLGERAMLGDAGANALGALLGLAAAATLGRPARLAALGVVTGLTAASEKVSFTKVIAGNRVLNRLDMLGRRPR
;
A
#
# COMPACT_ATOMS: atom_id res chain seq x y z
N MET A 1 5.19 -25.82 -15.40
CA MET A 1 4.22 -25.12 -14.53
C MET A 1 4.66 -23.68 -14.28
N ALA A 2 5.94 -23.43 -13.97
CA ALA A 2 6.57 -22.09 -13.90
C ALA A 2 6.14 -21.07 -14.96
N HIS A 3 6.05 -21.45 -16.26
CA HIS A 3 5.65 -20.53 -17.34
C HIS A 3 4.27 -19.88 -17.10
N ARG A 4 3.31 -20.58 -16.47
CA ARG A 4 1.98 -20.04 -16.19
C ARG A 4 2.00 -19.00 -15.08
N THR A 5 2.82 -19.20 -14.05
CA THR A 5 2.99 -18.26 -12.94
C THR A 5 3.68 -16.97 -13.41
N TRP A 6 4.70 -17.09 -14.27
CA TRP A 6 5.34 -15.94 -14.92
C TRP A 6 4.37 -15.15 -15.79
N LEU A 7 3.61 -15.82 -16.68
CA LEU A 7 2.59 -15.17 -17.50
C LEU A 7 1.51 -14.50 -16.64
N GLY A 8 1.06 -15.15 -15.56
CA GLY A 8 0.08 -14.60 -14.64
C GLY A 8 0.58 -13.33 -13.93
N ALA A 9 1.84 -13.32 -13.49
CA ALA A 9 2.46 -12.13 -12.91
C ALA A 9 2.60 -11.00 -13.94
N LEU A 10 3.09 -11.29 -15.15
CA LEU A 10 3.21 -10.30 -16.22
C LEU A 10 1.85 -9.72 -16.60
N ALA A 11 0.83 -10.57 -16.75
CA ALA A 11 -0.54 -10.14 -17.01
C ALA A 11 -1.09 -9.30 -15.85
N GLY A 12 -0.88 -9.72 -14.59
CA GLY A 12 -1.29 -8.95 -13.40
C GLY A 12 -0.66 -7.57 -13.36
N ALA A 13 0.66 -7.46 -13.58
CA ALA A 13 1.36 -6.19 -13.64
C ALA A 13 0.87 -5.31 -14.80
N ALA A 14 0.67 -5.89 -16.00
CA ALA A 14 0.18 -5.17 -17.17
C ALA A 14 -1.25 -4.65 -16.97
N ILE A 15 -2.15 -5.48 -16.44
CA ILE A 15 -3.55 -5.07 -16.14
C ILE A 15 -3.54 -3.98 -15.08
N GLY A 16 -2.75 -4.13 -14.00
CA GLY A 16 -2.59 -3.12 -12.96
C GLY A 16 -2.09 -1.78 -13.53
N ALA A 17 -1.06 -1.83 -14.38
CA ALA A 17 -0.50 -0.66 -15.05
C ALA A 17 -1.55 0.04 -15.92
N VAL A 18 -2.20 -0.69 -16.84
CA VAL A 18 -3.19 -0.14 -17.77
C VAL A 18 -4.38 0.44 -17.01
N ALA A 19 -4.90 -0.29 -16.02
CA ALA A 19 -6.05 0.17 -15.23
C ALA A 19 -5.72 1.43 -14.42
N ALA A 20 -4.54 1.51 -13.80
CA ALA A 20 -4.10 2.69 -13.08
C ALA A 20 -3.90 3.90 -14.01
N ARG A 21 -3.28 3.73 -15.18
CA ARG A 21 -3.14 4.81 -16.18
C ARG A 21 -4.50 5.29 -16.69
N ALA A 22 -5.41 4.36 -16.99
CA ALA A 22 -6.74 4.70 -17.46
C ALA A 22 -7.54 5.46 -16.39
N ALA A 23 -7.48 5.00 -15.14
CA ALA A 23 -8.09 5.70 -14.01
C ALA A 23 -7.48 7.09 -13.80
N TYR A 24 -6.15 7.22 -13.86
CA TYR A 24 -5.48 8.50 -13.73
C TYR A 24 -5.90 9.48 -14.83
N ALA A 25 -5.88 9.05 -16.09
CA ALA A 25 -6.33 9.88 -17.21
C ALA A 25 -7.81 10.28 -17.09
N ALA A 26 -8.67 9.38 -16.60
CA ALA A 26 -10.07 9.69 -16.36
C ALA A 26 -10.25 10.71 -15.22
N PHE A 27 -9.54 10.52 -14.11
CA PHE A 27 -9.65 11.37 -12.92
C PHE A 27 -9.01 12.74 -13.08
N THR A 28 -7.96 12.87 -13.91
CA THR A 28 -7.44 14.19 -14.31
C THR A 28 -8.47 15.00 -15.11
N ARG A 29 -9.30 14.34 -15.93
CA ARG A 29 -10.37 15.01 -16.68
C ARG A 29 -11.59 15.31 -15.81
N ARG A 30 -11.90 14.37 -14.91
CA ARG A 30 -13.06 14.46 -14.02
C ARG A 30 -12.70 13.85 -12.67
N PRO A 31 -12.29 14.68 -11.69
CA PRO A 31 -11.95 14.21 -10.36
C PRO A 31 -13.07 13.35 -9.75
N PRO A 32 -12.74 12.30 -8.98
CA PRO A 32 -13.73 11.39 -8.43
C PRO A 32 -14.67 12.07 -7.41
N VAL A 33 -14.16 13.10 -6.73
CA VAL A 33 -14.89 13.97 -5.81
C VAL A 33 -14.36 15.39 -5.99
N GLY A 34 -15.24 16.39 -5.93
CA GLY A 34 -14.86 17.80 -6.00
C GLY A 34 -14.26 18.21 -7.34
N ASP A 35 -13.32 19.14 -7.30
CA ASP A 35 -12.64 19.74 -8.44
C ASP A 35 -11.11 19.55 -8.38
N GLU A 36 -10.37 20.14 -9.32
CA GLU A 36 -8.91 20.08 -9.35
C GLU A 36 -8.26 20.61 -8.05
N LYS A 37 -8.81 21.68 -7.48
CA LYS A 37 -8.29 22.32 -6.26
C LYS A 37 -8.40 21.40 -5.05
N THR A 38 -9.47 20.60 -4.99
CA THR A 38 -9.70 19.60 -3.95
C THR A 38 -8.50 18.64 -3.82
N TRP A 39 -7.91 18.25 -4.94
CA TRP A 39 -6.79 17.31 -5.03
C TRP A 39 -5.42 17.98 -5.18
N THR A 40 -5.34 19.31 -5.13
CA THR A 40 -4.07 20.03 -5.26
C THR A 40 -3.41 20.21 -3.90
N ARG A 41 -2.13 19.86 -3.79
CA ARG A 41 -1.30 20.07 -2.59
C ARG A 41 -0.01 20.77 -2.95
N THR A 42 0.61 21.41 -1.96
CA THR A 42 1.93 21.99 -2.10
C THR A 42 2.99 20.95 -1.72
N ASN A 43 3.92 20.68 -2.62
CA ASN A 43 4.99 19.71 -2.38
C ASN A 43 6.11 20.29 -1.50
N HIS A 44 7.11 19.45 -1.22
CA HIS A 44 8.28 19.80 -0.42
C HIS A 44 9.18 20.93 -0.99
N ARG A 45 8.96 21.36 -2.25
CA ARG A 45 9.63 22.49 -2.90
C ARG A 45 8.75 23.75 -2.96
N GLY A 46 7.53 23.72 -2.43
CA GLY A 46 6.60 24.83 -2.52
C GLY A 46 5.81 24.89 -3.84
N GLU A 47 5.89 23.85 -4.68
CA GLU A 47 5.21 23.79 -5.98
C GLU A 47 3.90 23.00 -5.87
N PRO A 48 2.85 23.35 -6.63
CA PRO A 48 1.60 22.60 -6.65
C PRO A 48 1.78 21.23 -7.32
N ILE A 49 1.17 20.20 -6.71
CA ILE A 49 1.09 18.83 -7.22
C ILE A 49 -0.33 18.29 -7.04
N THR A 50 -0.72 17.31 -7.85
CA THR A 50 -2.02 16.63 -7.69
C THR A 50 -1.92 15.32 -6.90
N LEU A 51 -2.91 15.04 -6.06
CA LEU A 51 -3.06 13.75 -5.35
C LEU A 51 -3.92 12.73 -6.13
N LEU A 52 -4.28 13.01 -7.39
CA LEU A 52 -5.15 12.14 -8.19
C LEU A 52 -4.53 10.77 -8.52
N GLU A 53 -3.21 10.60 -8.38
CA GLU A 53 -2.57 9.28 -8.48
C GLU A 53 -3.07 8.31 -7.40
N GLY A 54 -3.43 8.79 -6.22
CA GLY A 54 -3.95 7.97 -5.13
C GLY A 54 -5.25 7.25 -5.51
N PRO A 55 -6.35 7.99 -5.77
CA PRO A 55 -7.60 7.39 -6.25
C PRO A 55 -7.42 6.56 -7.53
N ALA A 56 -6.54 7.00 -8.45
CA ALA A 56 -6.26 6.25 -9.66
C ALA A 56 -5.60 4.89 -9.38
N PHE A 57 -4.63 4.85 -8.46
CA PHE A 57 -4.02 3.61 -7.99
C PHE A 57 -5.05 2.70 -7.33
N VAL A 58 -5.88 3.24 -6.43
CA VAL A 58 -6.93 2.48 -5.72
C VAL A 58 -7.92 1.84 -6.70
N ALA A 59 -8.46 2.64 -7.63
CA ALA A 59 -9.39 2.16 -8.64
C ALA A 59 -8.73 1.16 -9.58
N GLY A 60 -7.54 1.48 -10.09
CA GLY A 60 -6.81 0.67 -11.06
C GLY A 60 -6.36 -0.67 -10.47
N ALA A 61 -5.66 -0.65 -9.34
CA ALA A 61 -5.18 -1.86 -8.67
C ALA A 61 -6.34 -2.71 -8.12
N GLY A 62 -7.41 -2.07 -7.61
CA GLY A 62 -8.62 -2.76 -7.15
C GLY A 62 -9.34 -3.49 -8.28
N ALA A 63 -9.59 -2.81 -9.41
CA ALA A 63 -10.19 -3.41 -10.60
C ALA A 63 -9.29 -4.51 -11.19
N ALA A 64 -7.98 -4.26 -11.26
CA ALA A 64 -7.02 -5.25 -11.74
C ALA A 64 -7.00 -6.49 -10.84
N ALA A 65 -7.01 -6.35 -9.51
CA ALA A 65 -7.06 -7.48 -8.60
C ALA A 65 -8.41 -8.23 -8.67
N ALA A 66 -9.51 -7.50 -8.87
CA ALA A 66 -10.84 -8.09 -9.06
C ALA A 66 -10.93 -8.91 -10.36
N LEU A 67 -10.15 -8.55 -11.39
CA LEU A 67 -10.20 -9.18 -12.71
C LEU A 67 -9.00 -10.10 -13.01
N ALA A 68 -7.93 -10.05 -12.21
CA ALA A 68 -6.68 -10.77 -12.45
C ALA A 68 -6.91 -12.27 -12.68
N PRO A 69 -6.44 -12.85 -13.80
CA PRO A 69 -6.69 -14.26 -14.12
C PRO A 69 -6.05 -15.19 -13.08
N GLY A 70 -6.71 -16.32 -12.81
CA GLY A 70 -6.18 -17.35 -11.91
C GLY A 70 -6.32 -17.06 -10.41
N LEU A 71 -6.80 -15.88 -10.00
CA LEU A 71 -7.13 -15.62 -8.59
C LEU A 71 -8.48 -16.25 -8.20
N PRO A 72 -8.54 -17.02 -7.09
CA PRO A 72 -9.80 -17.47 -6.51
C PRO A 72 -10.68 -16.29 -6.06
N ALA A 73 -12.01 -16.43 -6.14
CA ALA A 73 -12.95 -15.36 -5.80
C ALA A 73 -12.73 -14.75 -4.40
N ARG A 74 -12.44 -15.58 -3.40
CA ARG A 74 -12.14 -15.11 -2.03
C ARG A 74 -10.87 -14.27 -1.96
N VAL A 75 -9.85 -14.59 -2.75
CA VAL A 75 -8.60 -13.83 -2.80
C VAL A 75 -8.79 -12.50 -3.52
N ARG A 76 -9.61 -12.48 -4.59
CA ARG A 76 -10.03 -11.23 -5.24
C ARG A 76 -10.75 -10.32 -4.25
N ALA A 77 -11.71 -10.86 -3.50
CA ALA A 77 -12.43 -10.12 -2.47
C ALA A 77 -11.46 -9.59 -1.40
N ALA A 78 -10.50 -10.40 -0.93
CA ALA A 78 -9.48 -9.98 0.02
C ALA A 78 -8.66 -8.79 -0.51
N ALA A 79 -8.22 -8.85 -1.77
CA ALA A 79 -7.45 -7.78 -2.41
C ALA A 79 -8.27 -6.50 -2.57
N VAL A 80 -9.52 -6.62 -3.00
CA VAL A 80 -10.45 -5.48 -3.11
C VAL A 80 -10.70 -4.85 -1.74
N VAL A 81 -10.98 -5.64 -0.71
CA VAL A 81 -11.20 -5.13 0.66
C VAL A 81 -9.93 -4.45 1.20
N ALA A 82 -8.75 -5.04 1.03
CA ALA A 82 -7.50 -4.45 1.48
C ALA A 82 -7.18 -3.14 0.74
N GLY A 83 -7.25 -3.15 -0.59
CA GLY A 83 -6.92 -2.00 -1.43
C GLY A 83 -7.92 -0.85 -1.29
N LEU A 84 -9.23 -1.14 -1.35
CA LEU A 84 -10.27 -0.12 -1.16
C LEU A 84 -10.34 0.36 0.28
N GLY A 85 -10.19 -0.52 1.27
CA GLY A 85 -10.22 -0.14 2.68
C GLY A 85 -9.08 0.80 3.07
N GLY A 86 -7.85 0.44 2.67
CA GLY A 86 -6.69 1.34 2.84
C GLY A 86 -6.83 2.63 2.04
N GLY A 87 -7.26 2.52 0.78
CA GLY A 87 -7.37 3.64 -0.14
C GLY A 87 -8.46 4.65 0.22
N ALA A 88 -9.64 4.20 0.62
CA ALA A 88 -10.75 5.08 0.98
C ALA A 88 -10.46 5.86 2.27
N LEU A 89 -9.82 5.23 3.25
CA LEU A 89 -9.43 5.91 4.50
C LEU A 89 -8.26 6.86 4.27
N GLY A 90 -7.32 6.50 3.39
CA GLY A 90 -6.29 7.43 2.95
C GLY A 90 -6.87 8.63 2.20
N ALA A 91 -7.83 8.41 1.30
CA ALA A 91 -8.51 9.48 0.58
C ALA A 91 -9.33 10.39 1.52
N TYR A 92 -9.93 9.83 2.57
CA TYR A 92 -10.60 10.61 3.61
C TYR A 92 -9.63 11.58 4.30
N ASP A 93 -8.42 11.13 4.62
CA ASP A 93 -7.38 11.99 5.20
C ASP A 93 -6.86 13.02 4.20
N ASP A 94 -6.59 12.59 2.96
CA ASP A 94 -6.18 13.50 1.88
C ASP A 94 -7.20 14.63 1.73
N LEU A 95 -8.50 14.35 1.77
CA LEU A 95 -9.58 15.34 1.62
C LEU A 95 -9.88 16.13 2.90
N GLY A 96 -9.57 15.57 4.06
CA GLY A 96 -10.02 16.06 5.37
C GLY A 96 -9.00 16.85 6.19
N GLU A 97 -7.78 17.07 5.69
CA GLU A 97 -6.74 17.74 6.46
C GLU A 97 -7.04 19.21 6.78
N THR A 98 -7.61 19.44 7.98
CA THR A 98 -7.45 20.65 8.79
C THR A 98 -6.58 20.32 10.01
N GLY A 99 -5.34 20.83 9.99
CA GLY A 99 -4.25 20.66 10.96
C GLY A 99 -4.59 20.17 12.38
N SER A 100 -4.16 18.95 12.69
CA SER A 100 -3.93 18.45 14.06
C SER A 100 -2.92 17.31 14.02
N SER A 101 -1.63 17.63 14.08
CA SER A 101 -0.55 16.64 13.99
C SER A 101 -0.36 15.92 15.34
N LYS A 102 -1.12 14.86 15.57
CA LYS A 102 -0.80 13.86 16.61
C LYS A 102 -0.13 12.66 15.92
N GLY A 103 0.96 12.13 16.48
CA GLY A 103 1.57 10.87 16.00
C GLY A 103 0.67 9.66 16.28
N PHE A 104 1.08 8.46 15.85
CA PHE A 104 0.34 7.20 16.06
C PHE A 104 0.02 6.98 17.55
N LYS A 105 1.00 7.22 18.43
CA LYS A 105 0.79 7.17 19.89
C LYS A 105 -0.25 8.19 20.36
N GLY A 106 -0.26 9.38 19.76
CA GLY A 106 -1.20 10.45 20.11
C GLY A 106 -2.65 10.09 19.76
N HIS A 107 -2.87 9.44 18.62
CA HIS A 107 -4.20 8.96 18.22
C HIS A 107 -4.69 7.80 19.10
N LEU A 108 -3.81 6.84 19.43
CA LEU A 108 -4.16 5.76 20.37
C LEU A 108 -4.45 6.28 21.77
N THR A 109 -3.69 7.28 22.24
CA THR A 109 -3.93 7.91 23.55
C THR A 109 -5.25 8.68 23.56
N ALA A 110 -5.59 9.37 22.47
CA ALA A 110 -6.89 10.03 22.31
C ALA A 110 -8.04 9.00 22.33
N LEU A 111 -7.91 7.92 21.57
CA LEU A 111 -8.89 6.83 21.54
C LEU A 111 -9.07 6.18 22.92
N ALA A 112 -7.99 5.96 23.67
CA ALA A 112 -8.05 5.44 25.03
C ALA A 112 -8.77 6.38 26.01
N ARG A 113 -8.89 7.66 25.69
CA ARG A 113 -9.67 8.67 26.43
C ARG A 113 -11.09 8.86 25.88
N GLY A 114 -11.51 8.04 24.91
CA GLY A 114 -12.82 8.16 24.26
C GLY A 114 -12.88 9.26 23.18
N GLU A 115 -11.76 9.90 22.83
CA GLU A 115 -11.70 10.92 21.79
C GLU A 115 -11.57 10.25 20.41
N VAL A 116 -12.60 10.40 19.57
CA VAL A 116 -12.56 9.96 18.18
C VAL A 116 -11.86 11.02 17.34
N THR A 117 -10.61 10.73 16.95
CA THR A 117 -9.82 11.56 16.03
C THR A 117 -9.85 10.97 14.61
N SER A 118 -9.60 11.77 13.58
CA SER A 118 -9.43 11.27 12.20
C SER A 118 -8.40 10.14 12.12
N GLY A 119 -7.24 10.31 12.78
CA GLY A 119 -6.24 9.25 12.86
C GLY A 119 -6.69 8.00 13.62
N ALA A 120 -7.58 8.12 14.63
CA ALA A 120 -8.18 6.94 15.27
C ALA A 120 -9.14 6.20 14.32
N VAL A 121 -9.93 6.93 13.53
CA VAL A 121 -10.79 6.37 12.48
C VAL A 121 -9.94 5.64 11.43
N LYS A 122 -8.82 6.24 10.99
CA LYS A 122 -7.88 5.60 10.07
C LYS A 122 -7.31 4.30 10.65
N ILE A 123 -6.79 4.33 11.87
CA ILE A 123 -6.20 3.15 12.53
C ILE A 123 -7.22 2.02 12.64
N LEU A 124 -8.41 2.32 13.17
CA LEU A 124 -9.46 1.31 13.37
C LEU A 124 -9.99 0.79 12.04
N GLY A 125 -10.23 1.67 11.07
CA GLY A 125 -10.77 1.31 9.77
C GLY A 125 -9.79 0.49 8.93
N ILE A 126 -8.51 0.89 8.87
CA ILE A 126 -7.46 0.14 8.16
C ILE A 126 -7.23 -1.20 8.87
N GLY A 127 -7.23 -1.22 10.21
CA GLY A 127 -7.15 -2.44 11.01
C GLY A 127 -8.30 -3.40 10.70
N ALA A 128 -9.54 -2.90 10.67
CA ALA A 128 -10.73 -3.69 10.36
C ALA A 128 -10.71 -4.22 8.93
N ALA A 129 -10.35 -3.37 7.95
CA ALA A 129 -10.20 -3.79 6.56
C ALA A 129 -9.11 -4.86 6.39
N GLY A 130 -7.97 -4.70 7.08
CA GLY A 130 -6.90 -5.68 7.10
C GLY A 130 -7.33 -7.03 7.67
N LEU A 131 -8.04 -7.03 8.80
CA LEU A 131 -8.59 -8.25 9.40
C LEU A 131 -9.65 -8.92 8.52
N ALA A 132 -10.53 -8.13 7.89
CA ALA A 132 -11.53 -8.64 6.97
C ALA A 132 -10.88 -9.29 5.74
N ALA A 133 -9.87 -8.63 5.15
CA ALA A 133 -9.10 -9.19 4.04
C ALA A 133 -8.34 -10.46 4.45
N ALA A 134 -7.73 -10.49 5.64
CA ALA A 134 -7.06 -11.67 6.17
C ALA A 134 -8.02 -12.85 6.39
N ALA A 135 -9.23 -12.60 6.90
CA ALA A 135 -10.23 -13.63 7.13
C ALA A 135 -10.75 -14.28 5.83
N LEU A 136 -10.67 -13.56 4.71
CA LEU A 136 -11.02 -14.04 3.37
C LEU A 136 -9.92 -14.92 2.76
N LEU A 137 -8.67 -14.83 3.22
CA LEU A 137 -7.60 -15.69 2.75
C LEU A 137 -7.86 -17.17 3.12
N PRO A 138 -7.40 -18.12 2.28
CA PRO A 138 -7.46 -19.53 2.61
C PRO A 138 -6.62 -19.83 3.86
N GLY A 139 -7.06 -20.83 4.62
CA GLY A 139 -6.34 -21.30 5.80
C GLY A 139 -4.92 -21.76 5.46
N LYS A 140 -4.00 -21.61 6.41
CA LYS A 140 -2.60 -22.00 6.21
C LYS A 140 -2.42 -23.51 6.39
N PRO A 141 -1.52 -24.14 5.62
CA PRO A 141 -1.10 -25.52 5.88
C PRO A 141 -0.54 -25.64 7.31
N GLY A 142 -1.01 -26.64 8.06
CA GLY A 142 -0.56 -26.89 9.44
C GLY A 142 -1.36 -26.18 10.53
N SER A 143 -2.26 -25.26 10.20
CA SER A 143 -3.11 -24.58 11.19
C SER A 143 -4.35 -25.40 11.50
N HIS A 144 -4.20 -26.29 12.49
CA HIS A 144 -5.27 -27.18 12.96
C HIS A 144 -6.03 -26.52 14.11
N GLY A 145 -7.35 -26.39 13.96
CA GLY A 145 -8.25 -25.84 14.99
C GLY A 145 -8.47 -24.32 14.92
N GLY A 146 -9.48 -23.85 15.64
CA GLY A 146 -9.95 -22.46 15.58
C GLY A 146 -8.93 -21.44 16.10
N ALA A 147 -8.20 -21.75 17.17
CA ALA A 147 -7.22 -20.85 17.76
C ALA A 147 -6.02 -20.59 16.84
N ALA A 148 -5.50 -21.62 16.18
CA ALA A 148 -4.39 -21.49 15.23
C ALA A 148 -4.79 -20.62 14.03
N ARG A 149 -6.00 -20.84 13.50
CA ARG A 149 -6.57 -20.02 12.43
C ARG A 149 -6.77 -18.57 12.85
N LEU A 150 -7.30 -18.32 14.04
CA LEU A 150 -7.47 -16.97 14.57
C LEU A 150 -6.11 -16.26 14.68
N ALA A 151 -5.10 -16.93 15.23
CA ALA A 151 -3.75 -16.36 15.34
C ALA A 151 -3.16 -16.00 13.97
N ASP A 152 -3.33 -16.86 12.95
CA ASP A 152 -2.88 -16.53 11.60
C ASP A 152 -3.65 -15.36 10.99
N THR A 153 -4.96 -15.29 11.17
CA THR A 153 -5.78 -14.16 10.71
C THR A 153 -5.34 -12.85 11.36
N LEU A 154 -5.02 -12.86 12.66
CA LEU A 154 -4.52 -11.68 13.37
C LEU A 154 -3.14 -11.24 12.85
N ILE A 155 -2.22 -12.18 12.63
CA ILE A 155 -0.90 -11.87 12.04
C ILE A 155 -1.06 -11.29 10.64
N ASP A 156 -1.89 -11.92 9.81
CA ASP A 156 -2.11 -11.50 8.42
C ASP A 156 -2.79 -10.13 8.38
N GLY A 157 -3.80 -9.88 9.22
CA GLY A 157 -4.48 -8.60 9.32
C GLY A 157 -3.57 -7.48 9.82
N ALA A 158 -2.73 -7.77 10.82
CA ALA A 158 -1.72 -6.83 11.30
C ALA A 158 -0.67 -6.51 10.23
N LEU A 159 -0.29 -7.49 9.40
CA LEU A 159 0.65 -7.27 8.30
C LEU A 159 0.05 -6.43 7.19
N ILE A 160 -1.23 -6.62 6.85
CA ILE A 160 -1.97 -5.80 5.87
C ILE A 160 -2.09 -4.36 6.38
N ALA A 161 -2.60 -4.18 7.59
CA ALA A 161 -2.80 -2.86 8.18
C ALA A 161 -1.47 -2.13 8.43
N GLY A 162 -0.48 -2.83 8.96
CA GLY A 162 0.86 -2.29 9.18
C GLY A 162 1.58 -1.96 7.87
N GLY A 163 1.37 -2.76 6.81
CA GLY A 163 1.87 -2.48 5.47
C GLY A 163 1.33 -1.15 4.92
N ALA A 164 0.02 -0.91 5.06
CA ALA A 164 -0.63 0.35 4.69
C ALA A 164 0.01 1.54 5.41
N ASN A 165 0.07 1.47 6.75
CA ASN A 165 0.68 2.52 7.57
C ASN A 165 2.15 2.76 7.19
N LEU A 166 2.93 1.69 6.99
CA LEU A 166 4.34 1.82 6.64
C LEU A 166 4.53 2.51 5.29
N ALA A 167 3.75 2.16 4.28
CA ALA A 167 3.81 2.83 2.98
C ALA A 167 3.47 4.32 3.10
N ASN A 168 2.46 4.69 3.90
CA ASN A 168 2.11 6.08 4.22
C ASN A 168 3.28 6.85 4.83
N LEU A 169 4.07 6.22 5.72
CA LEU A 169 5.26 6.86 6.32
C LEU A 169 6.36 7.17 5.29
N PHE A 170 6.38 6.46 4.17
CA PHE A 170 7.29 6.74 3.07
C PHE A 170 6.71 7.77 2.09
N ASP A 171 5.41 8.06 2.09
CA ASP A 171 4.79 9.00 1.17
C ASP A 171 4.91 10.47 1.63
N LEU A 172 6.14 10.89 1.93
CA LEU A 172 6.45 12.28 2.29
C LEU A 172 7.14 13.05 1.16
N ARG A 173 7.49 12.35 0.08
CA ARG A 173 8.11 12.93 -1.11
C ARG A 173 7.70 12.14 -2.35
N PRO A 174 7.51 12.82 -3.50
CA PRO A 174 7.09 12.15 -4.72
C PRO A 174 8.00 10.97 -5.09
N GLY A 175 7.40 9.84 -5.44
CA GLY A 175 8.01 8.59 -5.89
C GLY A 175 8.56 7.71 -4.77
N ARG A 176 8.55 8.16 -3.50
CA ARG A 176 9.16 7.39 -2.40
C ARG A 176 8.31 6.19 -2.02
N ALA A 177 6.99 6.35 -1.91
CA ALA A 177 6.09 5.24 -1.56
C ALA A 177 6.17 4.10 -2.58
N VAL A 178 6.14 4.42 -3.89
CA VAL A 178 6.31 3.40 -4.95
C VAL A 178 7.65 2.70 -4.85
N LYS A 179 8.76 3.44 -4.65
CA LYS A 179 10.10 2.82 -4.51
C LYS A 179 10.17 1.90 -3.29
N ALA A 180 9.63 2.32 -2.15
CA ALA A 180 9.54 1.47 -0.97
C ALA A 180 8.69 0.22 -1.25
N GLY A 181 7.57 0.39 -1.94
CA GLY A 181 6.72 -0.71 -2.42
C GLY A 181 7.46 -1.66 -3.36
N LEU A 182 8.28 -1.17 -4.28
CA LEU A 182 9.11 -1.99 -5.18
C LEU A 182 10.20 -2.76 -4.42
N LEU A 183 10.84 -2.13 -3.43
CA LEU A 183 11.85 -2.78 -2.60
C LEU A 183 11.26 -3.87 -1.70
N ALA A 184 10.03 -3.71 -1.23
CA ALA A 184 9.32 -4.71 -0.43
C ALA A 184 8.67 -5.80 -1.31
N GLY A 185 7.96 -5.39 -2.37
CA GLY A 185 7.16 -6.26 -3.23
C GLY A 185 7.98 -7.01 -4.29
N GLY A 186 9.10 -6.46 -4.75
CA GLY A 186 9.97 -7.11 -5.74
C GLY A 186 10.52 -8.47 -5.27
N PRO A 187 11.18 -8.55 -4.09
CA PRO A 187 11.61 -9.81 -3.52
C PRO A 187 10.46 -10.79 -3.25
N LEU A 188 9.29 -10.28 -2.87
CA LEU A 188 8.08 -11.08 -2.65
C LEU A 188 7.55 -11.70 -3.96
N LEU A 189 7.51 -10.90 -5.02
CA LEU A 189 7.17 -11.36 -6.37
C LEU A 189 8.19 -12.41 -6.83
N ALA A 190 9.49 -12.13 -6.72
CA ALA A 190 10.54 -13.06 -7.09
C ALA A 190 10.43 -14.39 -6.33
N ALA A 191 10.22 -14.34 -5.01
CA ALA A 191 10.01 -15.53 -4.18
C ALA A 191 8.76 -16.32 -4.62
N SER A 192 7.69 -15.64 -5.02
CA SER A 192 6.48 -16.27 -5.53
C SER A 192 6.71 -16.97 -6.86
N LEU A 193 7.48 -16.34 -7.77
CA LEU A 193 7.84 -16.92 -9.07
C LEU A 193 8.74 -18.16 -8.89
N VAL A 194 9.74 -18.08 -8.01
CA VAL A 194 10.65 -19.20 -7.71
C VAL A 194 9.89 -20.40 -7.10
N LYS A 195 8.90 -20.13 -6.25
CA LYS A 195 8.07 -21.17 -5.60
C LYS A 195 6.91 -21.67 -6.48
N ASP A 196 6.78 -21.18 -7.72
CA ASP A 196 5.64 -21.44 -8.60
C ASP A 196 4.28 -21.19 -7.90
N ALA A 197 4.19 -20.07 -7.17
CA ALA A 197 3.02 -19.67 -6.39
C ALA A 197 2.20 -18.58 -7.14
N PRO A 198 1.28 -18.96 -8.05
CA PRO A 198 0.60 -18.01 -8.94
C PRO A 198 -0.23 -16.96 -8.21
N VAL A 199 -0.86 -17.33 -7.07
CA VAL A 199 -1.65 -16.40 -6.27
C VAL A 199 -0.76 -15.32 -5.65
N GLY A 200 0.35 -15.70 -5.02
CA GLY A 200 1.31 -14.75 -4.44
C GLY A 200 1.92 -13.84 -5.50
N ALA A 201 2.27 -14.42 -6.65
CA ALA A 201 2.84 -13.69 -7.77
C ALA A 201 1.86 -12.63 -8.33
N ALA A 202 0.59 -12.99 -8.54
CA ALA A 202 -0.43 -12.05 -9.01
C ALA A 202 -0.73 -10.95 -7.97
N LEU A 203 -0.86 -11.29 -6.68
CA LEU A 203 -1.12 -10.32 -5.61
C LEU A 203 0.02 -9.31 -5.43
N ALA A 204 1.27 -9.70 -5.68
CA ALA A 204 2.40 -8.78 -5.69
C ALA A 204 2.50 -7.99 -7.01
N ALA A 205 2.31 -8.65 -8.16
CA ALA A 205 2.54 -8.03 -9.46
C ALA A 205 1.53 -6.91 -9.78
N VAL A 206 0.25 -7.08 -9.43
CA VAL A 206 -0.81 -6.09 -9.70
C VAL A 206 -0.50 -4.71 -9.11
N PRO A 207 -0.31 -4.55 -7.78
CA PRO A 207 0.00 -3.24 -7.18
C PRO A 207 1.36 -2.70 -7.62
N LEU A 208 2.35 -3.56 -7.89
CA LEU A 208 3.65 -3.10 -8.40
C LEU A 208 3.54 -2.54 -9.81
N GLY A 209 2.79 -3.20 -10.71
CA GLY A 209 2.54 -2.71 -12.06
C GLY A 209 1.77 -1.40 -12.06
N ALA A 210 0.72 -1.29 -11.23
CA ALA A 210 -0.02 -0.04 -11.04
C ALA A 210 0.89 1.11 -10.55
N GLY A 211 1.72 0.86 -9.53
CA GLY A 211 2.62 1.87 -8.97
C GLY A 211 3.70 2.32 -9.96
N VAL A 212 4.32 1.38 -10.68
CA VAL A 212 5.33 1.69 -11.71
C VAL A 212 4.74 2.53 -12.84
N ALA A 213 3.48 2.27 -13.22
CA ALA A 213 2.83 3.02 -14.30
C ALA A 213 2.52 4.47 -13.92
N LEU A 214 2.32 4.78 -12.64
CA LEU A 214 2.10 6.15 -12.15
C LEU A 214 3.42 6.87 -11.83
N LEU A 215 4.51 6.13 -11.66
CA LEU A 215 5.81 6.65 -11.27
C LEU A 215 6.36 7.84 -12.10
N PRO A 216 6.10 7.99 -13.42
CA PRO A 216 6.63 9.11 -14.19
C PRO A 216 6.13 10.50 -13.76
N GLU A 217 4.84 10.64 -13.43
CA GLU A 217 4.25 11.89 -12.94
C GLU A 217 4.63 12.16 -11.49
N ASP A 218 4.69 11.10 -10.68
CA ASP A 218 5.21 11.12 -9.31
C ASP A 218 6.67 11.61 -9.25
N LEU A 219 7.59 10.96 -9.96
CA LEU A 219 9.00 11.37 -10.02
C LEU A 219 9.22 12.73 -10.68
N GLY A 220 8.31 13.11 -11.59
CA GLY A 220 8.25 14.43 -12.20
C GLY A 220 7.77 15.52 -11.25
N GLU A 221 7.42 15.17 -10.00
CA GLU A 221 6.83 16.06 -9.01
C GLU A 221 5.60 16.80 -9.57
N ARG A 222 4.80 16.13 -10.40
CA ARG A 222 3.52 16.64 -10.95
C ARG A 222 2.33 16.07 -10.20
N ALA A 223 2.48 14.84 -9.73
CA ALA A 223 1.50 14.15 -8.92
C ALA A 223 2.19 13.43 -7.76
N MET A 224 1.39 12.85 -6.87
CA MET A 224 1.85 12.00 -5.78
C MET A 224 0.73 11.04 -5.38
N LEU A 225 1.08 9.84 -4.94
CA LEU A 225 0.09 8.85 -4.49
C LEU A 225 -0.81 9.35 -3.36
N GLY A 226 -0.29 10.17 -2.45
CA GLY A 226 -1.01 10.61 -1.28
C GLY A 226 -1.33 9.45 -0.33
N ASP A 227 -2.05 9.76 0.75
CA ASP A 227 -2.43 8.77 1.73
C ASP A 227 -3.34 7.70 1.11
N ALA A 228 -4.20 8.06 0.16
CA ALA A 228 -5.04 7.11 -0.58
C ALA A 228 -4.21 6.02 -1.28
N GLY A 229 -3.25 6.45 -2.10
CA GLY A 229 -2.43 5.54 -2.88
C GLY A 229 -1.47 4.73 -2.01
N ALA A 230 -0.79 5.39 -1.07
CA ALA A 230 0.20 4.77 -0.22
C ALA A 230 -0.41 3.69 0.69
N ASN A 231 -1.54 3.98 1.34
CA ASN A 231 -2.22 2.98 2.18
C ASN A 231 -2.70 1.78 1.37
N ALA A 232 -3.25 2.00 0.17
CA ALA A 232 -3.68 0.90 -0.70
C ALA A 232 -2.49 0.06 -1.19
N LEU A 233 -1.40 0.67 -1.62
CA LEU A 233 -0.17 -0.02 -2.03
C LEU A 233 0.36 -0.90 -0.89
N GLY A 234 0.49 -0.32 0.30
CA GLY A 234 0.97 -1.03 1.48
C GLY A 234 0.05 -2.17 1.91
N ALA A 235 -1.28 -1.97 1.90
CA ALA A 235 -2.26 -3.01 2.21
C ALA A 235 -2.20 -4.19 1.24
N LEU A 236 -2.11 -3.91 -0.07
CA LEU A 236 -2.04 -4.94 -1.11
C LEU A 236 -0.73 -5.74 -1.03
N LEU A 237 0.40 -5.08 -0.76
CA LEU A 237 1.69 -5.77 -0.55
C LEU A 237 1.71 -6.56 0.77
N GLY A 238 1.08 -6.06 1.83
CA GLY A 238 0.87 -6.80 3.07
C GLY A 238 0.02 -8.05 2.86
N LEU A 239 -1.03 -7.96 2.02
CA LEU A 239 -1.86 -9.10 1.63
C LEU A 239 -1.06 -10.12 0.81
N ALA A 240 -0.26 -9.65 -0.14
CA ALA A 240 0.61 -10.52 -0.93
C ALA A 240 1.62 -11.26 -0.03
N ALA A 241 2.19 -10.56 0.97
CA ALA A 241 3.09 -11.16 1.94
C ALA A 241 2.38 -12.19 2.82
N ALA A 242 1.17 -11.88 3.29
CA ALA A 242 0.32 -12.81 4.04
C ALA A 242 0.03 -14.08 3.22
N ALA A 243 -0.30 -13.95 1.93
CA ALA A 243 -0.62 -15.08 1.06
C ALA A 243 0.59 -15.97 0.71
N THR A 244 1.81 -15.41 0.74
CA THR A 244 3.01 -16.08 0.19
C THR A 244 3.95 -16.61 1.26
N LEU A 245 4.10 -15.89 2.37
CA LEU A 245 5.12 -16.17 3.37
C LEU A 245 4.63 -17.22 4.38
N GLY A 246 5.54 -18.10 4.80
CA GLY A 246 5.35 -18.96 5.95
C GLY A 246 5.29 -18.16 7.26
N ARG A 247 4.75 -18.74 8.33
CA ARG A 247 4.51 -18.04 9.60
C ARG A 247 5.76 -17.34 10.19
N PRO A 248 6.96 -17.96 10.22
CA PRO A 248 8.15 -17.27 10.72
C PRO A 248 8.51 -16.02 9.90
N ALA A 249 8.40 -16.10 8.58
CA ALA A 249 8.67 -14.97 7.70
C ALA A 249 7.61 -13.86 7.83
N ARG A 250 6.34 -14.21 8.06
CA ARG A 250 5.28 -13.22 8.36
C ARG A 250 5.53 -12.50 9.68
N LEU A 251 5.94 -13.22 10.72
CA LEU A 251 6.30 -12.63 12.01
C LEU A 251 7.54 -11.74 11.89
N ALA A 252 8.55 -12.14 11.13
CA ALA A 252 9.72 -11.31 10.84
C ALA A 252 9.33 -10.03 10.08
N ALA A 253 8.50 -10.15 9.04
CA ALA A 253 7.99 -9.00 8.29
C ALA A 253 7.17 -8.06 9.19
N LEU A 254 6.29 -8.60 10.04
CA LEU A 254 5.52 -7.82 11.01
C LEU A 254 6.44 -7.13 12.02
N GLY A 255 7.50 -7.80 12.47
CA GLY A 255 8.54 -7.22 13.33
C GLY A 255 9.24 -6.03 12.67
N VAL A 256 9.60 -6.14 11.39
CA VAL A 256 10.17 -5.02 10.61
C VAL A 256 9.16 -3.88 10.47
N VAL A 257 7.92 -4.17 10.08
CA VAL A 257 6.85 -3.16 9.94
C VAL A 257 6.61 -2.43 11.25
N THR A 258 6.52 -3.16 12.36
CA THR A 258 6.30 -2.61 13.70
C THR A 258 7.50 -1.81 14.16
N GLY A 259 8.73 -2.33 13.96
CA GLY A 259 9.96 -1.65 14.32
C GLY A 259 10.15 -0.33 13.57
N LEU A 260 9.88 -0.32 12.26
CA LEU A 260 9.91 0.91 11.47
C LEU A 260 8.82 1.89 11.90
N THR A 261 7.59 1.42 12.12
CA THR A 261 6.49 2.27 12.63
C THR A 261 6.83 2.88 14.00
N ALA A 262 7.47 2.12 14.89
CA ALA A 262 7.93 2.66 16.17
C ALA A 262 9.08 3.65 16.00
N ALA A 263 10.00 3.39 15.06
CA ALA A 263 11.12 4.28 14.78
C ALA A 263 10.67 5.63 14.19
N SER A 264 9.61 5.66 13.37
CA SER A 264 9.11 6.91 12.77
C SER A 264 8.57 7.90 13.79
N GLU A 265 8.14 7.44 14.97
CA GLU A 265 7.71 8.32 16.07
C GLU A 265 8.88 9.10 16.70
N LYS A 266 10.12 8.65 16.49
CA LYS A 266 11.33 9.22 17.11
C LYS A 266 12.26 9.85 16.09
N VAL A 267 12.30 9.31 14.88
CA VAL A 267 13.28 9.68 13.86
C VAL A 267 12.56 9.94 12.54
N SER A 268 12.89 11.06 11.91
CA SER A 268 12.41 11.37 10.56
C SER A 268 13.11 10.48 9.53
N PHE A 269 12.36 9.59 8.88
CA PHE A 269 12.86 8.78 7.77
C PHE A 269 13.45 9.64 6.65
N THR A 270 12.84 10.80 6.36
CA THR A 270 13.39 11.76 5.41
C THR A 270 14.82 12.20 5.78
N LYS A 271 15.08 12.49 7.06
CA LYS A 271 16.43 12.87 7.54
C LYS A 271 17.40 11.70 7.45
N VAL A 272 16.99 10.51 7.86
CA VAL A 272 17.81 9.27 7.78
C VAL A 272 18.19 8.95 6.35
N ILE A 273 17.22 8.98 5.44
CA ILE A 273 17.43 8.72 4.00
C ILE A 273 18.39 9.75 3.42
N ALA A 274 18.18 11.04 3.69
CA ALA A 274 19.04 12.11 3.17
C ALA A 274 20.47 12.05 3.72
N GLY A 275 20.66 11.59 4.95
CA GLY A 275 21.97 11.45 5.60
C GLY A 275 22.77 10.22 5.17
N ASN A 276 22.15 9.24 4.51
CA ASN A 276 22.83 8.03 4.04
C ASN A 276 23.05 8.09 2.51
N ARG A 277 24.31 7.94 2.06
CA ARG A 277 24.67 8.08 0.65
C ARG A 277 23.91 7.11 -0.28
N VAL A 278 23.73 5.86 0.14
CA VAL A 278 23.06 4.83 -0.68
C VAL A 278 21.55 5.08 -0.72
N LEU A 279 20.93 5.29 0.44
CA LEU A 279 19.49 5.56 0.53
C LEU A 279 19.12 6.86 -0.18
N ASN A 280 19.92 7.92 -0.02
CA ASN A 280 19.69 9.18 -0.72
C ASN A 280 19.82 9.01 -2.24
N ARG A 281 20.79 8.21 -2.73
CA ARG A 281 20.92 7.93 -4.17
C ARG A 281 19.69 7.22 -4.71
N LEU A 282 19.15 6.24 -3.98
CA LEU A 282 17.90 5.55 -4.36
C LEU A 282 16.69 6.49 -4.31
N ASP A 283 16.58 7.31 -3.26
CA ASP A 283 15.48 8.27 -3.09
C ASP A 283 15.48 9.34 -4.19
N MET A 284 16.65 9.82 -4.62
CA MET A 284 16.81 10.81 -5.69
C MET A 284 16.77 10.21 -7.11
N LEU A 285 16.92 8.88 -7.27
CA LEU A 285 16.94 8.25 -8.59
C LEU A 285 15.65 8.57 -9.37
N GLY A 286 15.81 9.18 -10.54
CA GLY A 286 14.69 9.55 -11.43
C GLY A 286 13.90 10.80 -11.00
N ARG A 287 14.17 11.40 -9.84
CA ARG A 287 13.55 12.67 -9.44
C ARG A 287 14.15 13.85 -10.20
N ARG A 288 13.41 14.96 -10.23
CA ARG A 288 13.91 16.25 -10.70
C ARG A 288 15.23 16.64 -10.00
N PRO A 289 16.21 17.19 -10.73
CA PRO A 289 17.42 17.76 -10.15
C PRO A 289 17.10 18.76 -9.04
N ARG A 290 18.02 18.92 -8.10
CA ARG A 290 17.86 19.93 -7.05
C ARG A 290 18.04 21.33 -7.59
#